data_AF-A0A958UB55-F1
#
_entry.id   AF-A0A958UB55-F1
#
_cell.length_a   1.000
_cell.length_b   1.000
_cell.length_c   1.000
_cell.angle_alpha   90.00
_cell.angle_beta   90.00
_cell.angle_gamma   90.00
#
_symmetry.space_group_name_H-M   'P 1'
#
loop_
_entity.id
_entity.type
_entity.pdbx_description
1 polymer ?
#
loop_
_entity_poly.entity_id
_entity_poly.type
_entity_poly.pdbx_seq_one_letter_code
_entity_poly.pdbx_strand_id
1 'polypeptide(L)' 'MPALMATAEYVTKVHAVCTRTGNLAHYSHRKVKNDNVVFLGETQEYEPLSRSAYYKAMLEDKIKDIDVNDAEEITSKKSS' A
#
# COMPACT_ATOMS: atom_id res chain seq x y z
N MET A 1 -5.48 2.71 -16.44
CA MET A 1 -6.04 2.96 -17.79
C MET A 1 -6.93 1.79 -18.23
N PRO A 2 -8.19 1.72 -17.79
CA PRO A 2 -9.07 0.61 -18.16
C PRO A 2 -9.50 0.60 -19.64
N ALA A 3 -9.73 1.79 -20.23
CA ALA A 3 -10.22 1.90 -21.60
C ALA A 3 -9.27 1.29 -22.65
N LEU A 4 -7.96 1.55 -22.54
CA LEU A 4 -6.96 0.99 -23.46
C LEU A 4 -6.79 -0.52 -23.29
N MET A 5 -7.00 -1.05 -22.08
CA MET A 5 -6.95 -2.50 -21.85
C MET A 5 -8.13 -3.23 -22.50
N ALA A 6 -9.29 -2.58 -22.65
CA ALA A 6 -10.47 -3.18 -23.25
C ALA A 6 -10.38 -3.31 -24.78
N THR A 7 -9.55 -2.48 -25.43
CA THR A 7 -9.39 -2.46 -26.90
C THR A 7 -8.08 -3.10 -27.38
N ALA A 8 -7.19 -3.49 -26.46
CA ALA A 8 -5.89 -4.05 -26.81
C ALA A 8 -6.02 -5.53 -27.21
N GLU A 9 -5.38 -5.92 -28.31
CA GLU A 9 -5.28 -7.33 -28.74
C GLU A 9 -4.45 -8.16 -27.75
N TYR A 10 -3.36 -7.58 -27.23
CA TYR A 10 -2.47 -8.21 -26.26
C TYR A 10 -2.15 -7.27 -25.11
N VAL A 11 -2.22 -7.78 -23.88
CA VAL A 11 -1.91 -7.04 -22.66
C VAL A 11 -0.86 -7.80 -21.85
N THR A 12 0.32 -7.21 -21.70
CA THR A 12 1.38 -7.75 -20.85
C THR A 12 1.56 -6.86 -19.63
N LYS A 13 1.33 -7.41 -18.43
CA LYS A 13 1.60 -6.72 -17.17
C LYS A 13 2.99 -7.10 -16.66
N VAL A 14 3.88 -6.12 -16.58
CA VAL A 14 5.21 -6.32 -16.00
C VAL A 14 5.13 -6.29 -14.47
N HIS A 15 5.99 -7.08 -13.83
CA HIS A 15 6.06 -7.22 -12.38
C HIS A 15 7.47 -6.96 -11.89
N ALA A 16 7.59 -6.23 -10.77
CA ALA A 16 8.83 -6.06 -10.04
C ALA A 16 8.94 -7.09 -8.91
N VAL A 17 10.08 -7.08 -8.19
CA VAL A 17 10.29 -7.89 -6.98
C VAL A 17 9.97 -7.03 -5.76
N CYS A 18 9.16 -7.55 -4.84
CA CYS A 18 8.80 -6.87 -3.60
C CYS A 18 10.02 -6.77 -2.66
N THR A 19 10.35 -5.55 -2.22
CA THR A 19 11.49 -5.29 -1.31
C THR A 19 11.28 -5.88 0.09
N ARG A 20 10.03 -6.02 0.54
CA ARG A 20 9.70 -6.55 1.88
C ARG A 20 9.62 -8.08 1.93
N THR A 21 9.10 -8.70 0.87
CA THR A 21 8.74 -10.13 0.88
C THR A 21 9.45 -10.97 -0.17
N GLY A 22 10.15 -10.39 -1.13
CA GLY A 22 10.76 -11.11 -2.27
C GLY A 22 9.78 -11.64 -3.32
N ASN A 23 8.49 -11.70 -3.03
CA ASN A 23 7.43 -12.09 -3.98
C ASN A 23 7.22 -11.07 -5.12
N LEU A 24 6.46 -11.47 -6.14
CA LEU A 24 6.01 -10.58 -7.22
C LEU A 24 5.25 -9.36 -6.68
N ALA A 25 5.69 -8.18 -7.10
CA ALA A 25 5.07 -6.91 -6.76
C ALA A 25 3.98 -6.54 -7.77
N HIS A 26 2.86 -6.05 -7.24
CA HIS A 26 1.71 -5.61 -8.04
C HIS A 26 1.39 -4.13 -7.87
N TYR A 27 1.94 -3.50 -6.82
CA TYR A 27 1.64 -2.13 -6.44
C TYR A 27 2.94 -1.37 -6.23
N SER A 28 2.92 -0.08 -6.55
CA SER A 28 3.95 0.88 -6.14
C SER A 28 3.41 1.65 -4.95
N HIS A 29 4.08 1.54 -3.81
CA HIS A 29 3.73 2.21 -2.57
C HIS A 29 4.59 3.48 -2.42
N ARG A 30 3.96 4.60 -2.07
CA ARG A 30 4.65 5.87 -1.86
C ARG A 30 5.02 5.97 -0.38
N LYS A 31 6.29 6.24 -0.08
CA LYS A 31 6.80 6.42 1.29
C LYS A 31 6.58 7.84 1.83
N VAL A 32 6.49 8.82 0.93
CA VAL A 32 6.34 10.25 1.27
C VAL A 32 4.86 10.58 1.44
N LYS A 33 4.51 11.24 2.56
CA LYS A 33 3.18 11.80 2.79
C LYS A 33 2.95 13.00 1.88
N ASN A 34 2.28 12.79 0.76
CA ASN A 34 1.91 13.84 -0.18
C ASN A 34 0.60 13.45 -0.88
N ASP A 35 -0.38 14.35 -0.87
CA ASP A 35 -1.74 14.13 -1.39
C ASP A 35 -1.86 14.39 -2.91
N ASN A 36 -0.79 14.87 -3.55
CA ASN A 36 -0.79 15.10 -4.98
C ASN A 36 -0.87 13.80 -5.78
N VAL A 37 -1.76 13.77 -6.78
CA VAL A 37 -1.95 12.62 -7.68
C VAL A 37 -0.70 12.35 -8.52
N VAL A 38 -0.04 13.40 -9.00
CA VAL A 38 1.21 13.31 -9.77
C VAL A 38 2.37 13.76 -8.89
N PHE A 39 3.33 12.87 -8.67
CA PHE A 39 4.53 13.15 -7.91
C PHE A 39 5.72 12.43 -8.54
N LEU A 40 6.76 13.19 -8.89
CA LEU A 40 7.98 12.69 -9.51
C LEU A 40 8.94 12.22 -8.41
N GLY A 41 9.39 10.98 -8.52
CA GLY A 41 10.30 10.36 -7.57
C GLY A 41 10.81 9.02 -8.10
N GLU A 42 11.81 8.47 -7.43
CA GLU A 42 12.49 7.24 -7.78
C GLU A 42 12.32 6.18 -6.66
N THR A 43 13.36 5.38 -6.42
CA THR A 43 13.39 4.29 -5.43
C THR A 43 13.38 4.79 -3.98
N GLN A 44 13.76 6.05 -3.74
CA GLN A 44 13.71 6.65 -2.42
C GLN A 44 12.25 6.90 -2.02
N GLU A 45 11.45 7.45 -2.93
CA GLU A 45 10.07 7.85 -2.66
C GLU A 45 9.04 6.75 -2.94
N TYR A 46 9.34 5.81 -3.85
CA TYR A 46 8.48 4.70 -4.21
C TYR A 46 9.13 3.34 -3.95
N GLU A 47 8.34 2.39 -3.47
CA GLU A 47 8.76 0.99 -3.32
C GLU A 47 7.77 0.02 -3.98
N PRO A 48 8.27 -1.02 -4.67
CA PRO A 48 7.42 -2.09 -5.19
C PRO A 48 6.99 -3.02 -4.06
N LEU A 49 5.68 -3.20 -3.88
CA LEU A 49 5.12 -4.09 -2.87
C LEU A 49 4.24 -5.19 -3.48
N SER A 50 4.32 -6.36 -2.84
CA SER A 50 3.36 -7.44 -3.03
C SER A 50 2.00 -7.03 -2.46
N ARG A 51 0.92 -7.71 -2.89
CA ARG A 51 -0.45 -7.37 -2.49
C ARG A 51 -0.61 -7.30 -0.97
N SER A 52 -0.12 -8.31 -0.25
CA SER A 52 -0.21 -8.39 1.20
C SER A 52 0.62 -7.30 1.90
N ALA A 53 1.84 -7.05 1.43
CA ALA A 53 2.70 -6.01 1.99
C ALA A 53 2.12 -4.60 1.78
N TYR A 54 1.50 -4.35 0.62
CA TYR A 54 0.85 -3.08 0.31
C TYR A 54 -0.31 -2.78 1.26
N TYR A 55 -1.24 -3.73 1.45
CA TYR A 55 -2.37 -3.51 2.36
C TYR A 55 -1.94 -3.32 3.81
N LYS A 56 -0.87 -3.99 4.25
CA LYS A 56 -0.29 -3.78 5.58
C LYS A 56 0.29 -2.36 5.72
N ALA A 57 1.10 -1.92 4.75
CA ALA A 57 1.66 -0.57 4.75
C ALA A 57 0.57 0.50 4.76
N MET A 58 -0.49 0.33 3.95
CA MET A 58 -1.62 1.26 3.93
C MET A 58 -2.39 1.29 5.25
N LEU A 59 -2.52 0.15 5.93
CA LEU A 59 -3.16 0.08 7.25
C LEU A 59 -2.31 0.80 8.30
N GLU A 60 -0.99 0.55 8.30
CA GLU A 60 -0.02 1.23 9.17
C GLU A 60 -0.09 2.75 9.00
N ASP A 61 -0.16 3.24 7.77
CA ASP A 61 -0.24 4.67 7.50
C ASP A 61 -1.57 5.27 7.98
N LYS A 62 -2.69 4.58 7.77
CA LYS A 62 -3.98 5.01 8.34
C LYS A 62 -3.94 5.07 9.86
N ILE A 63 -3.36 4.09 10.53
CA ILE A 63 -3.29 4.05 12.00
C ILE A 63 -2.48 5.24 12.54
N LYS A 64 -1.41 5.65 11.85
CA LYS A 64 -0.61 6.81 12.25
C LYS A 64 -1.37 8.14 12.18
N ASP A 65 -2.38 8.22 11.31
CA ASP A 65 -3.20 9.41 11.13
C ASP A 65 -4.46 9.41 12.01
N ILE A 66 -4.63 8.41 12.88
CA ILE A 66 -5.73 8.38 13.87
C ILE A 66 -5.33 9.18 15.10
N ASP A 67 -6.05 10.28 15.36
CA ASP A 67 -5.97 11.01 16.61
C ASP A 67 -6.69 10.21 17.72
N VAL A 68 -5.92 9.68 18.68
CA VAL A 68 -6.46 8.97 19.84
C VAL A 68 -6.81 10.00 20.92
N ASN A 69 -8.09 10.36 21.02
CA ASN A 69 -8.55 11.38 21.97
C ASN A 69 -8.67 10.87 23.41
N ASP A 70 -9.08 9.62 23.61
CA ASP A 70 -9.29 9.05 24.94
C ASP A 70 -8.79 7.60 25.00
N ALA A 71 -7.92 7.31 25.96
CA ALA A 71 -7.45 5.96 26.24
C ALA A 71 -8.41 5.30 27.24
N GLU A 72 -9.33 4.48 26.74
CA GLU A 72 -10.11 3.58 27.61
C GLU A 72 -9.34 2.28 27.85
N GLU A 73 -9.09 1.96 29.12
CA GLU A 73 -8.51 0.68 29.49
C GLU A 73 -9.52 -0.45 29.26
N ILE A 74 -9.30 -1.24 28.21
CA ILE A 74 -10.11 -2.42 27.92
C ILE A 74 -9.74 -3.48 28.97
N THR A 75 -10.48 -3.52 30.09
CA THR A 75 -10.36 -4.61 31.05
C THR A 75 -10.74 -5.89 30.32
N SER A 76 -9.79 -6.82 30.17
CA SER A 76 -9.97 -8.11 29.52
C SER A 76 -10.99 -8.96 30.30
N LYS A 77 -12.28 -8.75 30.05
CA LYS A 77 -13.28 -9.74 30.42
C LYS A 77 -13.19 -10.89 29.44
N LYS A 78 -12.54 -11.97 29.92
CA LYS A 78 -12.69 -13.34 29.45
C LYS A 78 -14.12 -13.59 28.94
N SER A 79 -14.23 -14.13 27.74
CA SER A 79 -15.34 -15.01 27.38
C SER A 79 -14.74 -16.30 26.83
N SER A 80 -15.21 -17.38 27.44
CA SER A 80 -14.88 -18.80 27.30
C SER A 80 -14.79 -19.34 25.87
#